data_AF-A0A7W1FXW3-F1
#
_entry.id   AF-A0A7W1FXW3-F1
#
_cell.length_a   1.000
_cell.length_b   1.000
_cell.length_c   1.000
_cell.angle_alpha   90.00
_cell.angle_beta   90.00
_cell.angle_gamma   90.00
#
_symmetry.space_group_name_H-M   'P 1'
#
loop_
_entity.id
_entity.type
_entity.pdbx_description
1 polymer ?
#
loop_
_entity_poly.entity_id
_entity_poly.type
_entity_poly.pdbx_seq_one_letter_code
_entity_poly.pdbx_strand_id
1 'polypeptide(L)'
;LGFVSADDNGIHHSNYVGNINQIEEVIEIYKINEVIFCSRDISSQGIIDYMHTLVSADVDFKIAPPESLSIIGSNSIDTAGDLYIIDVNSISKPKNKRNKRLFDVLCSLLILMLSPILILFQKNKINFAKNIFLVLLGLKSWVGYDNDNQEQLPKLKPSVFSPADALKNMALTNDTRNRLHLSYSKDYKVENDLTIVWRSLRN
;
A
#
# COMPACT_ATOMS: atom_id res chain seq x y z
N LEU A 1 4.14 -3.17 -26.32
CA LEU A 1 3.57 -4.37 -25.69
C LEU A 1 4.61 -5.47 -25.82
N GLY A 2 5.17 -5.94 -24.71
CA GLY A 2 6.22 -6.96 -24.68
C GLY A 2 5.72 -8.23 -24.01
N PHE A 3 6.17 -9.39 -24.46
CA PHE A 3 5.80 -10.68 -23.92
C PHE A 3 6.98 -11.32 -23.20
N VAL A 4 6.76 -11.76 -21.97
CA VAL A 4 7.74 -12.47 -21.15
C VAL A 4 7.24 -13.90 -20.95
N SER A 5 8.08 -14.89 -21.29
CA SER A 5 7.71 -16.30 -21.16
C SER A 5 7.89 -16.78 -19.72
N ALA A 6 6.90 -17.53 -19.22
CA ALA A 6 7.01 -18.26 -17.95
C ALA A 6 7.78 -19.59 -18.08
N ASP A 7 7.83 -20.16 -19.29
CA ASP A 7 8.55 -21.38 -19.60
C ASP A 7 9.90 -21.10 -20.29
N ASP A 8 10.91 -21.92 -20.01
CA ASP A 8 12.23 -21.90 -20.67
C ASP A 8 12.19 -22.32 -22.14
N ASN A 9 11.10 -22.98 -22.56
CA ASN A 9 10.88 -23.37 -23.95
C ASN A 9 10.37 -22.15 -24.74
N GLY A 10 11.33 -21.39 -25.26
CA GLY A 10 11.12 -20.15 -26.00
C GLY A 10 9.90 -20.15 -26.91
N ILE A 11 8.88 -19.38 -26.50
CA ILE A 11 7.69 -19.16 -27.29
C ILE A 11 8.05 -18.15 -28.40
N HIS A 12 7.87 -18.54 -29.66
CA HIS A 12 8.04 -17.66 -30.82
C HIS A 12 6.91 -16.63 -30.91
N HIS A 13 6.88 -15.67 -29.99
CA HIS A 13 6.03 -14.49 -30.10
C HIS A 13 6.86 -13.33 -30.67
N SER A 14 6.31 -12.59 -31.64
CA SER A 14 7.02 -11.49 -32.33
C SER A 14 7.48 -10.37 -31.39
N ASN A 15 6.88 -10.28 -30.20
CA ASN A 15 7.18 -9.29 -29.17
C ASN A 15 7.84 -9.91 -27.93
N TYR A 16 8.51 -11.05 -28.06
CA TYR A 16 9.24 -11.69 -26.96
C TYR A 16 10.38 -10.79 -26.46
N VAL A 17 10.38 -10.47 -25.17
CA VAL A 17 11.38 -9.58 -24.54
C VAL A 17 12.29 -10.29 -23.54
N GLY A 18 11.93 -11.50 -23.09
CA GLY A 18 12.73 -12.25 -22.14
C GLY A 18 11.96 -13.34 -21.39
N ASN A 19 12.65 -13.99 -20.45
CA ASN A 19 12.10 -14.99 -19.54
C ASN A 19 11.70 -14.33 -18.21
N ILE A 20 10.71 -14.91 -17.52
CA ILE A 20 10.20 -14.39 -16.25
C ILE A 20 11.26 -14.32 -15.15
N ASN A 21 12.30 -15.15 -15.22
CA ASN A 21 13.44 -15.09 -14.30
C ASN A 21 14.27 -13.80 -14.44
N GLN A 22 14.16 -13.11 -15.57
CA GLN A 22 14.86 -11.86 -15.87
C GLN A 22 13.91 -10.64 -15.84
N ILE A 23 12.71 -10.80 -15.26
CA ILE A 23 11.67 -9.77 -15.31
C ILE A 23 12.12 -8.43 -14.70
N GLU A 24 12.96 -8.45 -13.67
CA GLU A 24 13.52 -7.24 -13.05
C GLU A 24 14.40 -6.44 -14.04
N GLU A 25 15.30 -7.14 -14.73
CA GLU A 25 16.18 -6.54 -15.75
C GLU A 25 15.38 -5.99 -16.93
N VAL A 26 14.35 -6.71 -17.38
CA VAL A 26 13.45 -6.26 -18.44
C VAL A 26 12.70 -4.99 -18.03
N ILE A 27 12.20 -4.93 -16.79
CA ILE A 27 11.51 -3.76 -16.26
C ILE A 27 12.44 -2.54 -16.25
N GLU A 28 13.68 -2.71 -15.78
CA GLU A 28 14.64 -1.62 -15.65
C GLU A 28 15.11 -1.09 -17.02
N ILE A 29 15.51 -1.98 -17.93
CA ILE A 29 16.02 -1.62 -19.26
C ILE A 29 14.94 -0.93 -20.09
N TYR A 30 13.73 -1.50 -20.12
CA TYR A 30 12.64 -0.99 -20.95
C TYR A 30 11.77 0.06 -20.25
N LYS A 31 12.07 0.40 -18.99
CA LYS A 31 11.30 1.33 -18.15
C LYS A 31 9.81 1.01 -18.16
N ILE A 32 9.51 -0.28 -17.93
CA ILE A 32 8.14 -0.78 -17.94
C ILE A 32 7.38 -0.18 -16.75
N ASN A 33 6.17 0.28 -16.98
CA ASN A 33 5.29 0.88 -15.98
C ASN A 33 4.13 -0.04 -15.58
N GLU A 34 3.85 -1.08 -16.38
CA GLU A 34 2.76 -2.04 -16.12
C GLU A 34 3.16 -3.46 -16.54
N VAL A 35 2.93 -4.43 -15.65
CA VAL A 35 3.14 -5.86 -15.88
C VAL A 35 1.82 -6.60 -15.69
N ILE A 36 1.46 -7.44 -16.66
CA ILE A 36 0.23 -8.23 -16.64
C ILE A 36 0.60 -9.71 -16.53
N PHE A 37 0.30 -10.33 -15.39
CA PHE A 37 0.50 -11.75 -15.15
C PHE A 37 -0.68 -12.56 -15.69
N CYS A 38 -0.39 -13.63 -16.43
CA CYS A 38 -1.40 -14.58 -16.88
C CYS A 38 -1.58 -15.67 -15.81
N SER A 39 -2.74 -15.75 -15.15
CA SER A 39 -2.97 -16.75 -14.10
C SER A 39 -3.17 -18.17 -14.64
N ARG A 40 -3.20 -18.36 -15.96
CA ARG A 40 -3.11 -19.68 -16.61
C ARG A 40 -1.67 -20.21 -16.56
N ASP A 41 -0.71 -19.33 -16.78
CA ASP A 41 0.69 -19.70 -17.05
C ASP A 41 1.54 -19.62 -15.77
N ILE A 42 1.10 -18.83 -14.77
CA ILE A 42 1.79 -18.68 -13.49
C ILE A 42 0.80 -18.93 -12.35
N SER A 43 1.22 -19.73 -11.36
CA SER A 43 0.41 -19.99 -10.16
C SER A 43 0.17 -18.71 -9.36
N SER A 44 -0.95 -18.63 -8.63
CA SER A 44 -1.25 -17.47 -7.78
C SER A 44 -0.15 -17.19 -6.75
N GLN A 45 0.48 -18.24 -6.21
CA GLN A 45 1.63 -18.08 -5.31
C GLN A 45 2.85 -17.49 -6.04
N GLY A 46 3.16 -17.99 -7.24
CA GLY A 46 4.27 -17.45 -8.05
C GLY A 46 4.05 -15.99 -8.43
N ILE A 47 2.81 -15.59 -8.76
CA ILE A 47 2.49 -14.18 -9.02
C ILE A 47 2.76 -13.32 -7.78
N ILE A 48 2.33 -13.77 -6.60
CA ILE A 48 2.58 -13.07 -5.33
C ILE A 48 4.08 -12.92 -5.09
N ASP A 49 4.86 -13.98 -5.30
CA ASP A 49 6.31 -13.97 -5.11
C ASP A 49 7.00 -12.96 -6.06
N TYR A 50 6.62 -12.92 -7.34
CA TYR A 50 7.14 -11.92 -8.28
C TYR A 50 6.73 -10.48 -7.92
N MET A 51 5.49 -10.27 -7.48
CA MET A 51 5.04 -8.95 -7.03
C MET A 51 5.83 -8.46 -5.81
N HIS A 52 6.23 -9.38 -4.91
CA HIS A 52 7.08 -9.05 -3.77
C HIS A 52 8.49 -8.65 -4.20
N THR A 53 9.10 -9.41 -5.12
CA THR A 53 10.45 -9.10 -5.62
C THR A 53 10.48 -7.77 -6.37
N LEU A 54 9.43 -7.48 -7.16
CA LEU A 54 9.37 -6.33 -8.05
C LEU A 54 8.78 -5.06 -7.40
N VAL A 55 8.43 -5.10 -6.11
CA VAL A 55 7.78 -3.99 -5.40
C VAL A 55 8.63 -2.70 -5.35
N SER A 56 9.95 -2.84 -5.49
CA SER A 56 10.92 -1.74 -5.54
C SER A 56 10.90 -0.95 -6.85
N ALA A 57 10.37 -1.53 -7.94
CA ALA A 57 10.53 -1.00 -9.29
C ALA A 57 9.47 0.03 -9.73
N ASP A 58 8.56 0.45 -8.83
CA ASP A 58 7.46 1.41 -9.13
C ASP A 58 6.61 1.01 -10.37
N VAL A 59 6.32 -0.29 -10.48
CA VAL A 59 5.54 -0.88 -11.59
C VAL A 59 4.15 -1.27 -11.13
N ASP A 60 3.13 -1.01 -11.95
CA ASP A 60 1.75 -1.46 -11.72
C ASP A 60 1.59 -2.93 -12.13
N PHE A 61 0.96 -3.74 -11.28
CA PHE A 61 0.71 -5.15 -11.57
C PHE A 61 -0.77 -5.42 -11.83
N LYS A 62 -1.06 -6.21 -12.86
CA LYS A 62 -2.40 -6.74 -13.16
C LYS A 62 -2.33 -8.25 -13.30
N ILE A 63 -3.44 -8.93 -13.00
CA ILE A 63 -3.59 -10.37 -13.20
C ILE A 63 -4.72 -10.59 -14.19
N ALA A 64 -4.40 -11.19 -15.33
CA ALA A 64 -5.38 -11.65 -16.30
C ALA A 64 -5.89 -13.04 -15.88
N PRO A 65 -7.22 -13.24 -15.75
CA PRO A 65 -7.79 -14.54 -15.43
C PRO A 65 -7.51 -15.57 -16.55
N PRO A 66 -7.59 -16.88 -16.26
CA PRO A 66 -7.52 -17.88 -17.32
C PRO A 66 -8.80 -17.78 -18.15
N GLU A 67 -8.70 -17.83 -19.48
CA GLU A 67 -9.90 -17.72 -20.33
C GLU A 67 -10.95 -18.78 -19.97
N SER A 68 -12.23 -18.37 -19.98
CA SER A 68 -13.45 -19.13 -19.62
C SER A 68 -13.94 -19.06 -18.15
N LEU A 69 -14.09 -17.85 -17.61
CA LEU A 69 -15.13 -17.59 -16.58
C LEU A 69 -16.02 -16.43 -17.01
N SER A 70 -16.56 -16.49 -18.23
CA SER A 70 -17.81 -15.79 -18.52
C SER A 70 -18.94 -16.55 -17.81
N ILE A 71 -19.19 -16.23 -16.54
CA ILE A 71 -20.43 -16.64 -15.91
C ILE A 71 -21.53 -15.86 -16.62
N ILE A 72 -22.23 -16.53 -17.54
CA ILE A 72 -23.43 -15.99 -18.20
C ILE A 72 -24.52 -15.93 -17.12
N GLY A 73 -24.59 -14.80 -16.42
CA GLY A 73 -25.70 -14.40 -15.58
C GLY A 73 -26.64 -13.51 -16.39
N SER A 74 -27.93 -13.82 -16.40
CA SER A 74 -28.98 -13.03 -17.03
C SER A 74 -29.22 -11.74 -16.24
N ASN A 75 -28.32 -10.77 -16.36
CA ASN A 75 -28.58 -9.38 -16.00
C ASN A 75 -27.68 -8.46 -16.83
N SER A 76 -28.34 -7.65 -17.67
CA SER A 76 -27.87 -6.42 -18.31
C SER A 76 -26.46 -6.43 -18.91
N ILE A 77 -26.44 -6.57 -20.24
CA ILE A 77 -25.41 -6.13 -21.19
C ILE A 77 -25.14 -4.63 -20.98
N ASP A 78 -24.36 -4.25 -19.97
CA ASP A 78 -23.71 -2.92 -19.91
C ASP A 78 -22.61 -2.76 -18.84
N THR A 79 -22.12 -3.82 -18.22
CA THR A 79 -20.95 -3.73 -17.31
C THR A 79 -19.79 -4.50 -17.93
N ALA A 80 -19.16 -3.86 -18.92
CA ALA A 80 -17.88 -4.30 -19.44
C ALA A 80 -16.85 -4.35 -18.29
N GLY A 81 -16.57 -5.56 -17.81
CA GLY A 81 -15.30 -5.93 -17.20
C GLY A 81 -14.83 -5.05 -16.05
N ASP A 82 -15.53 -5.05 -14.93
CA ASP A 82 -14.91 -4.67 -13.65
C ASP A 82 -13.89 -5.74 -13.28
N LEU A 83 -12.71 -5.58 -13.88
CA LEU A 83 -11.46 -6.21 -13.52
C LEU A 83 -11.31 -6.04 -12.00
N TYR A 84 -11.42 -7.13 -11.24
CA TYR A 84 -11.26 -7.08 -9.79
C TYR A 84 -9.77 -6.89 -9.49
N ILE A 85 -9.29 -5.65 -9.58
CA ILE A 85 -7.92 -5.25 -9.26
C ILE A 85 -7.80 -5.30 -7.75
N ILE A 86 -7.27 -6.40 -7.21
CA ILE A 86 -6.86 -6.46 -5.82
C ILE A 86 -5.54 -5.69 -5.74
N ASP A 87 -5.65 -4.42 -5.42
CA ASP A 87 -4.50 -3.54 -5.30
C ASP A 87 -3.77 -3.79 -3.98
N VAL A 88 -2.67 -4.52 -4.05
CA VAL A 88 -2.04 -5.08 -2.84
C VAL A 88 -1.19 -4.04 -2.08
N ASN A 89 -0.95 -2.85 -2.64
CA ASN A 89 -0.11 -1.80 -2.08
C ASN A 89 -0.69 -0.39 -2.29
N SER A 90 -1.98 -0.21 -1.99
CA SER A 90 -2.65 1.05 -2.27
C SER A 90 -1.99 2.26 -1.58
N ILE A 91 -1.39 2.12 -0.38
CA ILE A 91 -0.73 3.26 0.29
C ILE A 91 0.48 3.81 -0.47
N SER A 92 1.16 2.97 -1.25
CA SER A 92 2.36 3.35 -2.01
C SER A 92 2.03 4.14 -3.27
N LYS A 93 0.78 4.11 -3.72
CA LYS A 93 0.34 4.82 -4.93
C LYS A 93 0.59 6.32 -4.83
N PRO A 94 1.04 6.99 -5.90
CA PRO A 94 1.26 8.44 -5.91
C PRO A 94 0.02 9.25 -5.46
N LYS A 95 -1.18 8.85 -5.90
CA LYS A 95 -2.45 9.45 -5.47
C LYS A 95 -2.65 9.36 -3.95
N ASN A 96 -2.41 8.18 -3.38
CA ASN A 96 -2.61 7.94 -1.95
C ASN A 96 -1.52 8.59 -1.11
N LYS A 97 -0.26 8.61 -1.56
CA LYS A 97 0.81 9.39 -0.95
C LYS A 97 0.49 10.89 -0.90
N ARG A 98 -0.08 11.45 -1.99
CA ARG A 98 -0.52 12.85 -2.05
C ARG A 98 -1.69 13.11 -1.09
N ASN A 99 -2.70 12.25 -1.10
CA ASN A 99 -3.85 12.35 -0.20
C ASN A 99 -3.44 12.26 1.26
N LYS A 100 -2.55 11.31 1.59
CA LYS A 100 -1.96 11.16 2.92
C LYS A 100 -1.23 12.43 3.35
N ARG A 101 -0.40 12.99 2.47
CA ARG A 101 0.32 14.23 2.77
C ARG A 101 -0.62 15.41 2.99
N LEU A 102 -1.68 15.53 2.19
CA LEU A 102 -2.70 16.56 2.34
C LEU A 102 -3.42 16.40 3.68
N PHE A 103 -3.83 15.18 4.02
CA PHE A 103 -4.40 14.86 5.32
C PHE A 103 -3.45 15.26 6.46
N ASP A 104 -2.17 14.88 6.37
CA ASP A 104 -1.18 15.18 7.41
C ASP A 104 -1.06 16.67 7.70
N VAL A 105 -0.98 17.48 6.65
CA VAL A 105 -0.88 18.94 6.75
C VAL A 105 -2.16 19.56 7.29
N LEU A 106 -3.32 19.16 6.77
CA LEU A 106 -4.62 19.69 7.22
C LEU A 106 -4.91 19.33 8.69
N CYS A 107 -4.66 18.08 9.08
CA CYS A 107 -4.77 17.65 10.47
C CYS A 107 -3.82 18.41 11.37
N SER A 108 -2.56 18.60 10.97
CA SER A 108 -1.62 19.37 11.77
C SER A 108 -2.03 20.83 11.95
N LEU A 109 -2.55 21.47 10.90
CA LEU A 109 -3.06 22.85 10.99
C LEU A 109 -4.27 22.95 11.94
N LEU A 110 -5.20 22.01 11.82
CA LEU A 110 -6.39 21.95 12.66
C LEU A 110 -6.02 21.68 14.14
N ILE A 111 -5.12 20.73 14.39
CA ILE A 111 -4.60 20.43 15.73
C ILE A 111 -3.79 21.61 16.27
N LEU A 112 -3.05 22.35 15.44
CA LEU A 112 -2.33 23.55 15.86
C LEU A 112 -3.30 24.67 16.27
N MET A 113 -4.38 24.90 15.51
CA MET A 113 -5.42 25.86 15.90
C MET A 113 -6.12 25.48 17.20
N LEU A 114 -6.38 24.19 17.41
CA LEU A 114 -7.00 23.67 18.64
C LEU A 114 -5.99 23.39 19.76
N SER A 115 -4.69 23.56 19.49
CA SER A 115 -3.61 23.27 20.43
C SER A 115 -3.73 23.96 21.79
N PRO A 116 -4.15 25.24 21.93
CA PRO A 116 -4.28 25.85 23.26
C PRO A 116 -5.23 25.08 24.17
N ILE A 117 -6.23 24.37 23.61
CA ILE A 117 -7.18 23.54 24.36
C ILE A 117 -6.65 22.11 24.46
N LEU A 118 -6.20 21.51 23.36
CA LEU A 118 -5.77 20.10 23.31
C LEU A 118 -4.54 19.82 24.17
N ILE A 119 -3.60 20.77 24.30
CA ILE A 119 -2.38 20.63 25.10
C ILE A 119 -2.69 20.39 26.59
N LEU A 120 -3.86 20.84 27.08
CA LEU A 120 -4.25 20.64 28.48
C LEU A 120 -4.61 19.19 28.79
N PHE A 121 -5.06 18.42 27.80
CA PHE A 121 -5.43 17.02 27.94
C PHE A 121 -4.27 16.06 27.66
N GLN A 122 -3.13 16.56 27.17
CA GLN A 122 -1.99 15.74 26.80
C GLN A 122 -0.99 15.57 27.93
N LYS A 123 -0.59 14.32 28.20
CA LYS A 123 0.39 13.97 29.24
C LYS A 123 1.76 14.61 28.99
N ASN A 124 2.19 14.72 27.72
CA ASN A 124 3.48 15.28 27.35
C ASN A 124 3.35 16.38 26.28
N LYS A 125 3.20 17.62 26.76
CA LYS A 125 2.94 18.83 25.97
C LYS A 125 4.05 19.14 24.96
N ILE A 126 5.31 18.98 25.38
CA ILE A 126 6.48 19.28 24.56
C ILE A 126 6.56 18.31 23.38
N ASN A 127 6.37 17.01 23.64
CA ASN A 127 6.40 16.00 22.59
C ASN A 127 5.24 16.17 21.59
N PHE A 128 4.05 16.54 22.09
CA PHE A 128 2.89 16.83 21.25
C PHE A 128 3.15 17.99 20.30
N ALA A 129 3.63 19.14 20.81
CA ALA A 129 4.00 20.28 19.99
C ALA A 129 5.09 19.93 18.97
N LYS A 130 6.14 19.23 19.40
CA LYS A 130 7.22 18.76 18.50
C LYS A 130 6.67 17.90 17.36
N ASN A 131 5.77 16.96 17.65
CA ASN A 131 5.20 16.09 16.64
C ASN A 131 4.36 16.87 15.61
N ILE A 132 3.58 17.88 16.02
CA ILE A 132 2.83 18.74 15.09
C ILE A 132 3.80 19.37 14.07
N PHE A 133 4.89 19.98 14.53
CA PHE A 133 5.89 20.60 13.66
C PHE A 133 6.63 19.59 12.78
N LEU A 134 7.01 18.43 13.32
CA LEU A 134 7.66 17.37 12.53
C LEU A 134 6.76 16.84 11.41
N VAL A 135 5.45 16.74 11.65
CA VAL A 135 4.48 16.35 10.62
C VAL A 135 4.29 17.47 9.59
N LEU A 136 4.17 18.74 10.01
CA LEU A 136 4.09 19.89 9.09
C LEU A 136 5.31 19.97 8.17
N LEU A 137 6.52 19.82 8.71
CA LEU A 137 7.78 19.80 7.96
C LEU A 137 7.93 18.54 7.08
N GLY A 138 7.05 17.55 7.25
CA GLY A 138 7.06 16.31 6.47
C GLY A 138 8.16 15.34 6.86
N LEU A 139 8.74 15.50 8.04
CA LEU A 139 9.69 14.54 8.62
C LEU A 139 8.97 13.34 9.25
N LYS A 140 7.70 13.53 9.64
CA LYS A 140 6.81 12.50 10.16
C LYS A 140 5.44 12.52 9.45
N SER A 141 4.66 11.47 9.65
CA SER A 141 3.22 11.40 9.33
C SER A 141 2.41 11.20 10.63
N TRP A 142 1.13 11.54 10.65
CA TRP A 142 0.29 11.24 11.82
C TRP A 142 0.09 9.75 12.01
N VAL A 143 -0.14 9.01 10.93
CA VAL A 143 -0.42 7.57 10.98
C VAL A 143 0.55 6.83 10.08
N GLY A 144 1.06 5.69 10.52
CA GLY A 144 1.96 4.84 9.72
C GLY A 144 2.48 3.69 10.56
N TYR A 145 3.33 2.85 9.97
CA TYR A 145 3.84 1.67 10.65
C TYR A 145 4.67 2.02 11.87
N ASP A 146 4.70 1.09 12.83
CA ASP A 146 5.68 1.13 13.90
C ASP A 146 7.11 1.12 13.34
N ASN A 147 8.02 1.78 14.05
CA ASN A 147 9.42 1.98 13.66
C ASN A 147 10.27 0.68 13.66
N ASP A 148 9.63 -0.48 13.84
CA ASP A 148 10.31 -1.77 13.73
C ASP A 148 10.64 -2.03 12.25
N ASN A 149 11.86 -2.48 12.00
CA ASN A 149 12.34 -2.85 10.66
C ASN A 149 11.52 -4.04 10.13
N GLN A 150 10.38 -3.74 9.52
CA GLN A 150 9.55 -4.74 8.85
C GLN A 150 9.96 -4.75 7.37
N GLU A 151 10.92 -5.61 7.04
CA GLU A 151 11.44 -5.80 5.68
C GLU A 151 10.33 -6.11 4.65
N GLN A 152 9.17 -6.58 5.11
CA GLN A 152 8.02 -6.96 4.29
C GLN A 152 7.01 -5.84 4.02
N LEU A 153 7.23 -4.62 4.54
CA LEU A 153 6.31 -3.48 4.36
C LEU A 153 6.90 -2.41 3.43
N PRO A 154 6.06 -1.72 2.63
CA PRO A 154 6.52 -0.59 1.84
C PRO A 154 7.06 0.52 2.74
N LYS A 155 8.16 1.18 2.35
CA LYS A 155 8.80 2.20 3.19
C LYS A 155 7.87 3.40 3.39
N LEU A 156 7.47 3.66 4.64
CA LEU A 156 6.76 4.86 5.06
C LEU A 156 7.63 5.73 5.97
N LYS A 157 7.27 7.01 6.07
CA LYS A 157 7.88 7.92 7.05
C LYS A 157 7.54 7.48 8.47
N PRO A 158 8.41 7.77 9.45
CA PRO A 158 8.08 7.56 10.85
C PRO A 158 6.75 8.23 11.20
N SER A 159 5.89 7.50 11.91
CA SER A 159 4.57 7.99 12.30
C SER A 159 4.52 8.46 13.75
N VAL A 160 3.50 9.27 14.06
CA VAL A 160 3.17 9.63 15.44
C VAL A 160 2.31 8.55 16.08
N PHE A 161 1.40 7.96 15.31
CA PHE A 161 0.50 6.88 15.72
C PHE A 161 0.63 5.69 14.78
N SER A 162 0.50 4.49 15.35
CA SER A 162 0.38 3.23 14.64
C SER A 162 -1.08 2.74 14.66
N PRO A 163 -1.57 2.08 13.59
CA PRO A 163 -2.85 1.37 13.63
C PRO A 163 -2.95 0.39 14.80
N ALA A 164 -1.81 -0.16 15.27
CA ALA A 164 -1.75 -1.07 16.40
C ALA A 164 -1.85 -0.37 17.77
N ASP A 165 -1.68 0.96 17.86
CA ASP A 165 -1.75 1.70 19.13
C ASP A 165 -3.14 1.60 19.79
N ALA A 166 -4.21 1.48 18.99
CA ALA A 166 -5.56 1.29 19.51
C ALA A 166 -5.74 -0.03 20.29
N LEU A 167 -4.83 -0.99 20.09
CA LEU A 167 -4.88 -2.33 20.67
C LEU A 167 -3.71 -2.60 21.62
N LYS A 168 -2.88 -1.59 21.96
CA LYS A 168 -1.70 -1.72 22.85
C LYS A 168 -1.99 -2.34 24.21
N ASN A 169 -3.22 -2.26 24.71
CA ASN A 169 -3.63 -2.84 25.99
C ASN A 169 -3.96 -4.34 25.92
N MET A 170 -4.04 -4.91 24.73
CA MET A 170 -4.06 -6.35 24.52
C MET A 170 -2.63 -6.79 24.24
N ALA A 171 -2.17 -7.89 24.83
CA ALA A 171 -0.86 -8.48 24.54
C ALA A 171 -0.82 -8.98 23.10
N LEU A 172 -0.65 -8.06 22.14
CA LEU A 172 -0.61 -8.35 20.72
C LEU A 172 0.68 -9.08 20.41
N THR A 173 0.54 -10.31 19.90
CA THR A 173 1.63 -11.02 19.25
C THR A 173 2.14 -10.20 18.06
N ASN A 174 3.45 -10.26 17.78
CA ASN A 174 4.05 -9.56 16.64
C ASN A 174 3.37 -9.91 15.31
N ASP A 175 2.88 -11.15 15.14
CA ASP A 175 2.12 -11.57 13.97
C ASP A 175 0.82 -10.76 13.76
N THR A 176 0.03 -10.55 14.82
CA THR A 176 -1.21 -9.76 14.75
C THR A 176 -0.93 -8.29 14.41
N ARG A 177 0.18 -7.73 14.93
CA ARG A 177 0.63 -6.37 14.59
C ARG A 177 0.97 -6.26 13.10
N ASN A 178 1.70 -7.23 12.57
CA ASN A 178 2.09 -7.27 11.16
C ASN A 178 0.86 -7.37 10.25
N ARG A 179 -0.11 -8.21 10.61
CA ARG A 179 -1.39 -8.33 9.87
C ARG A 179 -2.17 -7.00 9.86
N LEU A 180 -2.17 -6.26 10.96
CA LEU A 180 -2.79 -4.93 11.01
C LEU A 180 -2.08 -3.93 10.08
N HIS A 181 -0.75 -3.91 10.08
CA HIS A 181 0.02 -3.07 9.16
C HIS A 181 -0.19 -3.45 7.70
N LEU A 182 -0.22 -4.74 7.39
CA LEU A 182 -0.48 -5.25 6.04
C LEU A 182 -1.90 -4.91 5.56
N SER A 183 -2.89 -5.04 6.44
CA SER A 183 -4.27 -4.63 6.13
C SER A 183 -4.36 -3.13 5.88
N TYR A 184 -3.66 -2.33 6.68
CA TYR A 184 -3.58 -0.88 6.51
C TYR A 184 -2.86 -0.48 5.21
N SER A 185 -1.81 -1.20 4.81
CA SER A 185 -1.04 -0.94 3.59
C SER A 185 -1.84 -1.26 2.32
N LYS A 186 -2.57 -2.37 2.38
CA LYS A 186 -3.36 -2.91 1.27
C LYS A 186 -4.55 -2.04 0.95
N ASP A 187 -5.34 -1.66 1.95
CA ASP A 187 -6.60 -0.91 1.77
C ASP A 187 -6.54 0.50 2.38
N TYR A 188 -5.54 1.28 1.98
CA TYR A 188 -5.35 2.64 2.44
C TYR A 188 -6.49 3.57 2.02
N LYS A 189 -7.03 4.25 3.02
CA LYS A 189 -8.09 5.26 2.93
C LYS A 189 -7.84 6.34 3.97
N VAL A 190 -8.11 7.60 3.62
CA VAL A 190 -7.87 8.76 4.51
C VAL A 190 -8.80 8.71 5.73
N GLU A 191 -9.99 8.13 5.57
CA GLU A 191 -10.97 7.90 6.63
C GLU A 191 -10.42 6.99 7.74
N ASN A 192 -9.58 6.02 7.38
CA ASN A 192 -8.91 5.16 8.35
C ASN A 192 -7.91 5.98 9.18
N ASP A 193 -7.11 6.83 8.54
CA ASP A 193 -6.18 7.72 9.24
C ASP A 193 -6.91 8.66 10.20
N LEU A 194 -8.02 9.25 9.77
CA LEU A 194 -8.85 10.12 10.62
C LEU A 194 -9.36 9.36 11.85
N THR A 195 -9.85 8.14 11.66
CA THR A 195 -10.36 7.30 12.75
C THR A 195 -9.26 6.96 13.75
N ILE A 196 -8.06 6.64 13.27
CA ILE A 196 -6.90 6.32 14.12
C ILE A 196 -6.49 7.56 14.93
N VAL A 197 -6.31 8.71 14.27
CA VAL A 197 -5.95 9.96 14.96
C VAL A 197 -6.98 10.33 16.03
N TRP A 198 -8.27 10.26 15.71
CA TRP A 198 -9.33 10.62 16.65
C TRP A 198 -9.36 9.71 17.89
N ARG A 199 -9.18 8.39 17.69
CA ARG A 199 -9.08 7.43 18.80
C ARG A 199 -7.84 7.66 19.65
N SER A 200 -6.70 7.93 19.02
CA SER A 200 -5.43 8.15 19.72
C SER A 200 -5.38 9.48 20.48
N LEU A 201 -6.14 10.50 20.06
CA LEU A 201 -6.27 11.77 20.81
C LEU A 201 -7.16 11.64 22.05
N ARG A 202 -8.06 10.65 22.09
CA ARG A 202 -8.97 10.40 23.22
C ARG A 202 -8.37 9.56 24.34
N ASN A 203 -7.37 8.73 24.03
CA ASN A 203 -6.67 7.84 24.97
C ASN A 203 -5.38 8.46 25.53
#